data_AF-A0A0F5MR05-F1
#
_entry.id   AF-A0A0F5MR05-F1
#
_cell.length_a   1.000
_cell.length_b   1.000
_cell.length_c   1.000
_cell.angle_alpha   90.00
_cell.angle_beta   90.00
_cell.angle_gamma   90.00
#
_symmetry.space_group_name_H-M   'P 1'
#
loop_
_entity.id
_entity.type
_entity.pdbx_description
1 polymer ?
#
loop_
_entity_poly.entity_id
_entity_poly.type
_entity_poly.pdbx_seq_one_letter_code
_entity_poly.pdbx_strand_id
1 'polypeptide(L)'
;MFFLSLAVLTSASAFAGHKDVKIINEIKILKNRLTKQHPIDDQEQYENFCKDNGFANQCNSSHYLYKKLSNEELLAYDNYLSSLYQILEKKLPTTRLITNKKQTIISKIKAAIDQALIGDALGFLIENESTIAEMKEHFPNGVVDISSVSDSLKANKLSTKYGKYNNNNLNHLGKIIYSDDTEMSLLTLYSALKSYKKDQKNIDLIMGDFSKNLAIHWYLNLKLSGKYGEDGLYYGMRGYGKKSLESFSDIYHNKLSDKSNLNNGSLISSWIFGLMPYENYQIASEIAFNKSLITNKSYEVATSCAVMAAAIHIAIYDMPRSKIEIVDKMIEVALLFENKYSNQNPLTSTYLKYAKLAALEDINPVLFYNSNIGYYAPETTAAVVFCFLRHEYFLTSLIESIHIPGDSDSVANLSSALMGAYFGIKSFPKEYQDFIEVPSMTLRDDIFGMNSLIDEILANIHR
;
A
#
# COMPACT_ATOMS: atom_id res chain seq x y z
N MET A 1 31.11 45.66 -4.75
CA MET A 1 30.04 46.39 -5.46
C MET A 1 29.00 45.34 -5.87
N PHE A 2 27.80 45.21 -5.33
CA PHE A 2 26.97 46.05 -4.47
C PHE A 2 26.42 45.20 -3.31
N PHE A 3 26.46 45.76 -2.10
CA PHE A 3 25.81 45.29 -0.87
C PHE A 3 24.38 45.83 -0.81
N LEU A 4 23.44 45.07 -0.23
CA LEU A 4 22.25 45.53 0.51
C LEU A 4 21.59 44.27 1.13
N SER A 5 21.99 43.83 2.32
CA SER A 5 21.61 44.28 3.67
C SER A 5 20.40 43.55 4.25
N LEU A 6 20.69 42.81 5.32
CA LEU A 6 19.81 42.29 6.37
C LEU A 6 18.61 43.18 6.71
N ALA A 7 17.45 42.55 6.87
CA ALA A 7 16.52 42.90 7.94
C ALA A 7 16.01 41.61 8.59
N VAL A 8 16.61 41.33 9.74
CA VAL A 8 16.15 40.35 10.74
C VAL A 8 14.88 40.90 11.38
N LEU A 9 13.79 40.14 11.33
CA LEU A 9 12.69 40.27 12.28
C LEU A 9 12.50 38.93 12.98
N THR A 10 13.18 38.83 14.11
CA THR A 10 12.90 37.91 15.20
C THR A 10 11.48 38.12 15.71
N SER A 11 10.63 37.10 15.62
CA SER A 11 9.64 36.82 16.66
C SER A 11 9.65 35.33 16.96
N ALA A 12 10.59 34.95 17.80
CA ALA A 12 10.55 33.69 18.52
C ALA A 12 9.58 33.87 19.70
N SER A 13 8.32 33.43 19.54
CA SER A 13 7.47 33.02 20.66
C SER A 13 6.19 32.39 20.12
N ALA A 14 5.81 31.25 20.72
CA ALA A 14 4.58 30.47 20.52
C ALA A 14 4.59 29.42 19.40
N PHE A 15 5.50 28.43 19.46
CA PHE A 15 5.35 27.16 18.73
C PHE A 15 5.31 25.97 19.69
N ALA A 16 4.30 25.95 20.54
CA ALA A 16 3.90 24.78 21.33
C ALA A 16 2.36 24.72 21.36
N GLY A 17 1.75 24.40 20.20
CA GLY A 17 0.29 24.29 20.08
C GLY A 17 -0.27 24.10 18.65
N HIS A 18 0.56 23.93 17.61
CA HIS A 18 0.15 24.18 16.21
C HIS A 18 0.15 22.96 15.27
N LYS A 19 0.13 21.72 15.76
CA LYS A 19 0.19 20.53 14.88
C LYS A 19 -1.19 19.95 14.57
N ASP A 20 -2.01 19.71 15.58
CA ASP A 20 -3.36 19.14 15.42
C ASP A 20 -4.25 20.10 14.60
N VAL A 21 -4.04 21.40 14.77
CA VAL A 21 -4.69 22.46 14.00
C VAL A 21 -4.48 22.30 12.49
N LYS A 22 -3.31 21.82 12.03
CA LYS A 22 -3.05 21.69 10.58
C LYS A 22 -3.75 20.49 9.95
N ILE A 23 -3.86 19.37 10.66
CA ILE A 23 -4.58 18.18 10.19
C ILE A 23 -6.07 18.45 10.18
N ILE A 24 -6.56 19.12 11.23
CA ILE A 24 -7.91 19.65 11.26
C ILE A 24 -8.14 20.60 10.08
N ASN A 25 -7.15 21.42 9.70
CA ASN A 25 -7.25 22.26 8.52
C ASN A 25 -7.23 21.46 7.21
N GLU A 26 -6.40 20.44 7.04
CA GLU A 26 -6.47 19.53 5.87
C GLU A 26 -7.85 18.89 5.79
N ILE A 27 -8.35 18.33 6.89
CA ILE A 27 -9.69 17.72 6.95
C ILE A 27 -10.78 18.75 6.64
N LYS A 28 -10.70 19.97 7.17
CA LYS A 28 -11.67 21.03 6.88
C LYS A 28 -11.60 21.48 5.44
N ILE A 29 -10.39 21.58 4.87
CA ILE A 29 -10.18 21.88 3.46
C ILE A 29 -10.80 20.76 2.62
N LEU A 30 -10.52 19.50 2.92
CA LEU A 30 -11.10 18.34 2.24
C LEU A 30 -12.63 18.32 2.36
N LYS A 31 -13.19 18.55 3.56
CA LYS A 31 -14.64 18.67 3.75
C LYS A 31 -15.23 19.77 2.88
N ASN A 32 -14.66 20.97 2.94
CA ASN A 32 -15.14 22.09 2.13
C ASN A 32 -15.05 21.79 0.62
N ARG A 33 -14.05 21.01 0.20
CA ARG A 33 -13.87 20.57 -1.20
C ARG A 33 -14.89 19.49 -1.59
N LEU A 34 -15.11 18.46 -0.76
CA LEU A 34 -16.09 17.39 -0.96
C LEU A 34 -17.55 17.87 -0.85
N THR A 35 -17.79 19.02 -0.20
CA THR A 35 -19.12 19.65 -0.11
C THR A 35 -19.44 20.61 -1.26
N LYS A 36 -18.50 20.87 -2.18
CA LYS A 36 -18.83 21.61 -3.40
C LYS A 36 -19.86 20.78 -4.18
N GLN A 37 -21.09 21.28 -4.25
CA GLN A 37 -22.10 20.72 -5.15
C GLN A 37 -21.53 20.84 -6.57
N HIS A 38 -21.04 19.76 -7.18
CA HIS A 38 -21.14 19.44 -8.61
C HIS A 38 -20.18 18.27 -8.98
N PRO A 39 -20.63 17.01 -8.83
CA PRO A 39 -19.96 15.86 -9.45
C PRO A 39 -19.82 16.00 -10.98
N ILE A 40 -20.65 16.88 -11.57
CA ILE A 40 -20.65 17.23 -13.00
C ILE A 40 -19.35 17.94 -13.40
N ASP A 41 -18.77 18.77 -12.52
CA ASP A 41 -17.52 19.48 -12.79
C ASP A 41 -16.34 18.50 -12.73
N ASP A 42 -16.33 17.53 -11.81
CA ASP A 42 -15.25 16.52 -11.73
C ASP A 42 -15.20 15.62 -12.97
N GLN A 43 -16.35 15.28 -13.54
CA GLN A 43 -16.39 14.49 -14.77
C GLN A 43 -15.93 15.30 -15.98
N GLU A 44 -16.35 16.55 -16.10
CA GLU A 44 -15.88 17.47 -17.15
C GLU A 44 -14.40 17.80 -16.98
N GLN A 45 -13.94 18.05 -15.76
CA GLN A 45 -12.53 18.21 -15.39
C GLN A 45 -11.75 16.96 -15.71
N TYR A 46 -12.25 15.77 -15.41
CA TYR A 46 -11.62 14.50 -15.79
C TYR A 46 -11.53 14.32 -17.31
N GLU A 47 -12.61 14.60 -18.05
CA GLU A 47 -12.61 14.49 -19.52
C GLU A 47 -11.66 15.52 -20.16
N ASN A 48 -11.66 16.76 -19.67
CA ASN A 48 -10.72 17.81 -20.08
C ASN A 48 -9.29 17.44 -19.70
N PHE A 49 -9.08 16.93 -18.49
CA PHE A 49 -7.80 16.45 -17.99
C PHE A 49 -7.24 15.34 -18.89
N CYS A 50 -8.06 14.34 -19.21
CA CYS A 50 -7.68 13.24 -20.10
C CYS A 50 -7.36 13.75 -21.51
N LYS A 51 -8.10 14.74 -22.00
CA LYS A 51 -7.84 15.36 -23.31
C LYS A 51 -6.53 16.14 -23.30
N ASP A 52 -6.33 17.01 -22.33
CA ASP A 52 -5.19 17.93 -22.24
C ASP A 52 -3.87 17.21 -21.99
N ASN A 53 -3.92 16.04 -21.33
CA ASN A 53 -2.75 15.21 -21.04
C ASN A 53 -2.57 14.01 -22.01
N GLY A 54 -3.37 13.94 -23.08
CA GLY A 54 -3.21 12.91 -24.12
C GLY A 54 -3.69 11.50 -23.74
N PHE A 55 -4.53 11.38 -22.71
CA PHE A 55 -5.14 10.13 -22.23
C PHE A 55 -6.49 9.79 -22.90
N ALA A 56 -6.99 10.64 -23.81
CA ALA A 56 -8.31 10.48 -24.43
C ALA A 56 -8.54 9.12 -25.12
N ASN A 57 -7.50 8.52 -25.74
CA ASN A 57 -7.62 7.21 -26.40
C ASN A 57 -7.63 6.04 -25.41
N GLN A 58 -7.07 6.22 -24.21
CA GLN A 58 -7.03 5.20 -23.17
C GLN A 58 -8.40 5.07 -22.48
N CYS A 59 -9.19 6.14 -22.47
CA CYS A 59 -10.57 6.16 -21.97
C CYS A 59 -11.53 5.21 -22.73
N ASN A 60 -11.16 4.78 -23.95
CA ASN A 60 -12.03 4.02 -24.86
C ASN A 60 -11.65 2.54 -25.03
N SER A 61 -10.54 2.05 -24.45
CA SER A 61 -10.13 0.65 -24.62
C SER A 61 -10.79 -0.25 -23.58
N SER A 62 -11.29 -1.41 -24.01
CA SER A 62 -11.93 -2.43 -23.17
C SER A 62 -11.01 -3.08 -22.12
N HIS A 63 -9.69 -2.87 -22.21
CA HIS A 63 -8.73 -3.24 -21.18
C HIS A 63 -8.49 -2.16 -20.12
N TYR A 64 -9.03 -0.95 -20.31
CA TYR A 64 -8.90 0.13 -19.34
C TYR A 64 -10.22 0.34 -18.58
N LEU A 65 -10.09 0.35 -17.25
CA LEU A 65 -11.10 0.35 -16.19
C LEU A 65 -12.03 1.57 -16.11
N TYR A 66 -12.32 2.23 -17.21
CA TYR A 66 -13.17 3.40 -17.20
C TYR A 66 -14.65 3.00 -17.30
N LYS A 67 -15.12 2.17 -16.36
CA LYS A 67 -16.55 2.16 -16.06
C LYS A 67 -16.83 3.49 -15.38
N LYS A 68 -17.36 4.42 -16.17
CA LYS A 68 -17.83 5.71 -15.67
C LYS A 68 -18.77 5.46 -14.49
N LEU A 69 -18.35 5.84 -13.29
CA LEU A 69 -19.25 5.88 -12.14
C LEU A 69 -20.34 6.88 -12.46
N SER A 70 -21.56 6.56 -12.06
CA SER A 70 -22.66 7.51 -12.06
C SER A 70 -22.33 8.67 -11.10
N ASN A 71 -22.88 9.85 -11.37
CA ASN A 71 -22.78 10.99 -10.44
C ASN A 71 -23.30 10.64 -9.04
N GLU A 72 -24.23 9.69 -8.94
CA GLU A 72 -24.75 9.19 -7.68
C GLU A 72 -23.71 8.36 -6.92
N GLU A 73 -22.99 7.46 -7.59
CA GLU A 73 -21.90 6.66 -6.99
C GLU A 73 -20.75 7.54 -6.50
N LEU A 74 -20.34 8.53 -7.29
CA LEU A 74 -19.31 9.52 -6.91
C LEU A 74 -19.76 10.32 -5.67
N LEU A 75 -20.99 10.84 -5.70
CA LEU A 75 -21.53 11.59 -4.57
C LEU A 75 -21.68 10.72 -3.32
N ALA A 76 -22.05 9.45 -3.46
CA ALA A 76 -22.15 8.51 -2.35
C ALA A 76 -20.78 8.24 -1.72
N TYR A 77 -19.72 8.17 -2.53
CA TYR A 77 -18.34 8.04 -2.10
C TYR A 77 -17.88 9.29 -1.34
N ASP A 78 -18.04 10.48 -1.91
CA ASP A 78 -17.60 11.74 -1.27
C ASP A 78 -18.31 11.99 0.06
N ASN A 79 -19.61 11.67 0.13
CA ASN A 79 -20.38 11.74 1.37
C ASN A 79 -19.88 10.74 2.41
N TYR A 80 -19.46 9.55 1.98
CA TYR A 80 -18.90 8.54 2.88
C TYR A 80 -17.54 8.99 3.41
N LEU A 81 -16.57 9.34 2.55
CA LEU A 81 -15.29 9.86 3.03
C LEU A 81 -15.46 11.10 3.92
N SER A 82 -16.37 12.01 3.57
CA SER A 82 -16.67 13.18 4.40
C SER A 82 -17.14 12.80 5.80
N SER A 83 -17.96 11.76 5.96
CA SER A 83 -18.40 11.28 7.27
C SER A 83 -17.25 10.62 8.04
N LEU A 84 -16.39 9.85 7.37
CA LEU A 84 -15.19 9.26 7.96
C LEU A 84 -14.25 10.35 8.49
N TYR A 85 -14.02 11.41 7.72
CA TYR A 85 -13.22 12.56 8.15
C TYR A 85 -13.86 13.35 9.29
N GLN A 86 -15.18 13.34 9.44
CA GLN A 86 -15.85 13.89 10.64
C GLN A 86 -15.59 13.05 11.89
N ILE A 87 -15.59 11.72 11.77
CA ILE A 87 -15.23 10.82 12.87
C ILE A 87 -13.76 11.04 13.24
N LEU A 88 -12.89 11.13 12.23
CA LEU A 88 -11.47 11.36 12.41
C LEU A 88 -11.17 12.69 13.11
N GLU A 89 -11.79 13.80 12.69
CA GLU A 89 -11.60 15.12 13.31
C GLU A 89 -11.90 15.10 14.81
N LYS A 90 -12.91 14.34 15.26
CA LYS A 90 -13.26 14.20 16.68
C LYS A 90 -12.19 13.44 17.48
N LYS A 91 -11.39 12.60 16.83
CA LYS A 91 -10.34 11.75 17.44
C LYS A 91 -8.95 12.39 17.38
N LEU A 92 -8.72 13.29 16.44
CA LEU A 92 -7.43 14.00 16.29
C LEU A 92 -6.91 14.75 17.53
N PRO A 93 -7.74 15.32 18.44
CA PRO A 93 -7.23 16.02 19.64
C PRO A 93 -6.36 15.15 20.56
N THR A 94 -6.35 13.82 20.37
CA THR A 94 -5.58 12.86 21.16
C THR A 94 -4.39 12.23 20.43
N THR A 95 -4.24 12.45 19.12
CA THR A 95 -3.23 11.77 18.28
C THR A 95 -2.09 12.74 17.92
N ARG A 96 -0.93 12.60 18.58
CA ARG A 96 0.24 13.45 18.32
C ARG A 96 0.83 13.14 16.94
N LEU A 97 0.50 13.92 15.94
CA LEU A 97 1.03 13.74 14.58
C LEU A 97 2.23 14.68 14.34
N ILE A 98 3.35 14.10 13.90
CA ILE A 98 4.63 14.81 13.71
C ILE A 98 4.90 14.97 12.21
N THR A 99 4.96 16.21 11.71
CA THR A 99 5.45 16.47 10.35
C THR A 99 6.93 16.12 10.19
N ASN A 100 7.35 15.93 8.93
CA ASN A 100 8.67 15.54 8.41
C ASN A 100 9.86 16.31 9.05
N LYS A 101 10.17 16.01 10.31
CA LYS A 101 11.46 16.30 10.95
C LYS A 101 12.43 15.19 10.54
N LYS A 102 13.72 15.48 10.41
CA LYS A 102 14.76 14.47 10.16
C LYS A 102 14.52 13.22 11.02
N GLN A 103 14.01 12.17 10.39
CA GLN A 103 13.88 10.85 10.99
C GLN A 103 15.14 10.06 10.66
N THR A 104 15.53 9.17 11.57
CA THR A 104 16.61 8.22 11.28
C THR A 104 16.13 7.18 10.26
N ILE A 105 17.06 6.60 9.51
CA ILE A 105 16.80 5.44 8.63
C ILE A 105 16.06 4.34 9.42
N ILE A 106 16.52 4.08 10.65
CA ILE A 106 15.88 3.14 11.60
C ILE A 106 14.40 3.46 11.83
N SER A 107 14.07 4.73 12.07
CA SER A 107 12.68 5.18 12.31
C SER A 107 11.80 4.95 11.07
N LYS A 108 12.36 5.13 9.87
CA LYS A 108 11.65 4.96 8.60
C LYS A 108 11.42 3.49 8.24
N ILE A 109 12.42 2.63 8.44
CA ILE A 109 12.27 1.17 8.21
C ILE A 109 11.22 0.58 9.16
N LYS A 110 11.30 0.88 10.46
CA LYS A 110 10.31 0.42 11.44
C LYS A 110 8.90 0.88 11.06
N ALA A 111 8.77 2.14 10.69
CA ALA A 111 7.49 2.71 10.29
C ALA A 111 6.93 2.08 9.01
N ALA A 112 7.74 1.85 7.99
CA ALA A 112 7.30 1.22 6.76
C ALA A 112 6.70 -0.17 7.04
N ILE A 113 7.39 -1.00 7.83
CA ILE A 113 6.92 -2.34 8.20
C ILE A 113 5.68 -2.29 9.09
N ASP A 114 5.73 -1.55 10.20
CA ASP A 114 4.61 -1.46 11.15
C ASP A 114 3.35 -0.90 10.49
N GLN A 115 3.49 0.10 9.60
CA GLN A 115 2.35 0.72 8.94
C GLN A 115 1.81 -0.14 7.80
N ALA A 116 2.65 -0.87 7.07
CA ALA A 116 2.19 -1.84 6.07
C ALA A 116 1.28 -2.90 6.70
N LEU A 117 1.69 -3.48 7.84
CA LEU A 117 0.89 -4.43 8.62
C LEU A 117 -0.48 -3.85 8.99
N ILE A 118 -0.52 -2.58 9.36
CA ILE A 118 -1.76 -1.93 9.80
C ILE A 118 -2.67 -1.62 8.62
N GLY A 119 -2.09 -1.13 7.52
CA GLY A 119 -2.81 -0.92 6.28
C GLY A 119 -3.47 -2.21 5.82
N ASP A 120 -2.70 -3.29 5.74
CA ASP A 120 -3.18 -4.64 5.44
C ASP A 120 -4.33 -5.05 6.38
N ALA A 121 -4.07 -5.15 7.69
CA ALA A 121 -5.04 -5.71 8.63
C ALA A 121 -6.37 -4.95 8.65
N LEU A 122 -6.34 -3.63 8.43
CA LEU A 122 -7.55 -2.80 8.38
C LEU A 122 -8.22 -2.85 7.01
N GLY A 123 -7.46 -2.90 5.92
CA GLY A 123 -8.00 -3.06 4.57
C GLY A 123 -8.67 -4.42 4.42
N PHE A 124 -8.10 -5.44 5.04
CA PHE A 124 -8.62 -6.81 4.99
C PHE A 124 -10.02 -6.94 5.61
N LEU A 125 -10.43 -6.00 6.48
CA LEU A 125 -11.80 -5.95 6.99
C LEU A 125 -12.83 -5.61 5.91
N ILE A 126 -12.43 -4.85 4.89
CA ILE A 126 -13.27 -4.28 3.83
C ILE A 126 -12.81 -4.71 2.42
N GLU A 127 -11.95 -5.72 2.35
CA GLU A 127 -11.52 -6.32 1.09
C GLU A 127 -12.72 -6.96 0.39
N ASN A 128 -12.74 -6.86 -0.94
CA ASN A 128 -13.81 -7.34 -1.82
C ASN A 128 -15.14 -6.60 -1.66
N GLU A 129 -15.23 -5.53 -0.86
CA GLU A 129 -16.37 -4.62 -0.93
C GLU A 129 -16.30 -3.85 -2.27
N SER A 130 -17.24 -4.17 -3.17
CA SER A 130 -17.25 -3.66 -4.54
C SER A 130 -17.83 -2.26 -4.62
N THR A 131 -18.59 -1.82 -3.61
CA THR A 131 -19.24 -0.50 -3.58
C THR A 131 -19.26 0.10 -2.19
N ILE A 132 -19.49 1.42 -2.13
CA ILE A 132 -19.68 2.14 -0.87
C ILE A 132 -20.95 1.70 -0.12
N ALA A 133 -21.96 1.23 -0.84
CA ALA A 133 -23.16 0.68 -0.22
C ALA A 133 -22.83 -0.59 0.57
N GLU A 134 -22.06 -1.50 -0.04
CA GLU A 134 -21.59 -2.73 0.63
C GLU A 134 -20.68 -2.39 1.83
N MET A 135 -19.74 -1.46 1.67
CA MET A 135 -18.90 -1.00 2.79
C MET A 135 -19.74 -0.44 3.95
N LYS A 136 -20.80 0.34 3.68
CA LYS A 136 -21.68 0.91 4.71
C LYS A 136 -22.56 -0.13 5.40
N GLU A 137 -22.92 -1.20 4.69
CA GLU A 137 -23.67 -2.31 5.27
C GLU A 137 -22.86 -3.01 6.37
N HIS A 138 -21.60 -3.32 6.07
CA HIS A 138 -20.71 -4.01 7.01
C HIS A 138 -20.04 -3.07 8.02
N PHE A 139 -19.72 -1.83 7.62
CA PHE A 139 -19.01 -0.82 8.41
C PHE A 139 -19.66 0.56 8.24
N PRO A 140 -20.84 0.82 8.86
CA PRO A 140 -21.60 2.06 8.65
C PRO A 140 -20.85 3.34 9.06
N ASN A 141 -19.90 3.22 9.99
CA ASN A 141 -19.03 4.31 10.44
C ASN A 141 -17.60 4.20 9.89
N GLY A 142 -17.37 3.30 8.93
CA GLY A 142 -16.07 2.92 8.40
C GLY A 142 -15.11 2.32 9.41
N VAL A 143 -13.94 1.95 8.91
CA VAL A 143 -12.80 1.44 9.70
C VAL A 143 -11.94 2.63 10.12
N VAL A 144 -12.45 3.44 11.06
CA VAL A 144 -11.77 4.67 11.54
C VAL A 144 -11.38 4.56 13.01
N ASP A 145 -12.34 4.26 13.89
CA ASP A 145 -12.10 4.07 15.33
C ASP A 145 -11.82 2.61 15.63
N ILE A 146 -10.54 2.21 15.56
CA ILE A 146 -10.14 0.80 15.65
C ILE A 146 -10.57 0.16 16.97
N SER A 147 -10.58 0.90 18.08
CA SER A 147 -11.07 0.36 19.36
C SER A 147 -12.54 -0.02 19.24
N SER A 148 -13.37 0.91 18.74
CA SER A 148 -14.80 0.66 18.53
C SER A 148 -15.06 -0.45 17.51
N VAL A 149 -14.27 -0.51 16.44
CA VAL A 149 -14.35 -1.57 15.42
C VAL A 149 -14.02 -2.92 16.06
N SER A 150 -12.89 -3.03 16.78
CA SER A 150 -12.47 -4.25 17.48
C SER A 150 -13.53 -4.73 18.47
N ASP A 151 -14.08 -3.84 19.30
CA ASP A 151 -15.12 -4.18 20.26
C ASP A 151 -16.41 -4.64 19.58
N SER A 152 -16.77 -4.01 18.45
CA SER A 152 -17.97 -4.37 17.69
C SER A 152 -17.82 -5.70 16.95
N LEU A 153 -16.63 -6.01 16.40
CA LEU A 153 -16.32 -7.31 15.80
C LEU A 153 -16.38 -8.41 16.88
N LYS A 154 -15.78 -8.20 18.06
CA LYS A 154 -15.85 -9.15 19.19
C LYS A 154 -17.29 -9.38 19.66
N ALA A 155 -18.11 -8.35 19.64
CA ALA A 155 -19.52 -8.42 20.00
C ALA A 155 -20.43 -8.93 18.86
N ASN A 156 -19.86 -9.31 17.70
CA ASN A 156 -20.58 -9.71 16.49
C ASN A 156 -21.64 -8.68 16.03
N LYS A 157 -21.36 -7.39 16.26
CA LYS A 157 -22.19 -6.27 15.78
C LYS A 157 -21.76 -5.78 14.40
N LEU A 158 -20.52 -6.06 14.01
CA LEU A 158 -20.00 -5.91 12.67
C LEU A 158 -19.58 -7.29 12.16
N SER A 159 -19.63 -7.47 10.85
CA SER A 159 -19.13 -8.65 10.17
C SER A 159 -18.41 -8.23 8.90
N THR A 160 -17.30 -8.87 8.59
CA THR A 160 -16.67 -8.72 7.27
C THR A 160 -17.44 -9.54 6.25
N LYS A 161 -17.28 -9.23 4.95
CA LYS A 161 -17.88 -10.03 3.85
C LYS A 161 -17.60 -11.54 3.98
N TYR A 162 -16.44 -11.89 4.52
CA TYR A 162 -16.02 -13.28 4.77
C TYR A 162 -16.07 -13.69 6.26
N GLY A 163 -16.76 -12.92 7.11
CA GLY A 163 -16.74 -13.06 8.56
C GLY A 163 -17.16 -14.42 9.09
N LYS A 164 -18.01 -15.14 8.33
CA LYS A 164 -18.42 -16.53 8.60
C LYS A 164 -17.26 -17.52 8.55
N TYR A 165 -16.22 -17.23 7.77
CA TYR A 165 -15.11 -18.14 7.48
C TYR A 165 -13.84 -17.84 8.28
N ASN A 166 -13.65 -16.58 8.70
CA ASN A 166 -12.43 -16.11 9.36
C ASN A 166 -12.67 -15.50 10.75
N ASN A 167 -13.73 -15.89 11.47
CA ASN A 167 -14.03 -15.38 12.81
C ASN A 167 -14.09 -13.84 12.84
N ASN A 168 -14.77 -13.22 11.87
CA ASN A 168 -14.82 -11.76 11.66
C ASN A 168 -13.42 -11.10 11.57
N ASN A 169 -12.45 -11.81 10.98
CA ASN A 169 -11.04 -11.40 10.87
C ASN A 169 -10.40 -11.11 12.24
N LEU A 170 -10.77 -11.89 13.26
CA LEU A 170 -10.15 -11.84 14.59
C LEU A 170 -9.40 -13.15 14.91
N ASN A 171 -8.20 -13.03 15.47
CA ASN A 171 -7.49 -14.18 16.01
C ASN A 171 -8.08 -14.63 17.36
N HIS A 172 -7.53 -15.69 17.94
CA HIS A 172 -7.97 -16.26 19.21
C HIS A 172 -7.87 -15.31 20.42
N LEU A 173 -7.10 -14.22 20.30
CA LEU A 173 -6.97 -13.17 21.32
C LEU A 173 -7.90 -11.97 21.05
N GLY A 174 -8.75 -12.06 20.02
CA GLY A 174 -9.62 -10.97 19.58
C GLY A 174 -8.86 -9.80 18.96
N LYS A 175 -7.65 -10.02 18.42
CA LYS A 175 -6.92 -9.03 17.61
C LYS A 175 -7.31 -9.16 16.15
N ILE A 176 -7.35 -8.04 15.45
CA ILE A 176 -7.58 -7.98 14.01
C ILE A 176 -6.41 -8.65 13.30
N ILE A 177 -6.72 -9.58 12.39
CA ILE A 177 -5.73 -10.37 11.66
C ILE A 177 -5.25 -9.63 10.41
N TYR A 178 -3.98 -9.83 10.06
CA TYR A 178 -3.40 -9.42 8.77
C TYR A 178 -3.66 -10.47 7.67
N SER A 179 -3.47 -10.08 6.41
CA SER A 179 -3.71 -10.88 5.20
C SER A 179 -2.42 -11.50 4.60
N ASP A 180 -2.49 -12.06 3.38
CA ASP A 180 -1.35 -12.69 2.70
C ASP A 180 -0.32 -11.66 2.25
N ASP A 181 -0.71 -10.39 2.17
CA ASP A 181 0.16 -9.24 1.95
C ASP A 181 1.31 -9.17 2.94
N THR A 182 1.00 -9.11 4.24
CA THR A 182 2.00 -9.11 5.29
C THR A 182 2.74 -10.45 5.34
N GLU A 183 2.05 -11.58 5.18
CA GLU A 183 2.69 -12.90 5.24
C GLU A 183 3.76 -13.06 4.14
N MET A 184 3.43 -12.69 2.90
CA MET A 184 4.34 -12.70 1.76
C MET A 184 5.46 -11.67 1.90
N SER A 185 5.17 -10.51 2.49
CA SER A 185 6.17 -9.49 2.81
C SER A 185 7.23 -10.03 3.77
N LEU A 186 6.82 -10.71 4.84
CA LEU A 186 7.75 -11.30 5.83
C LEU A 186 8.56 -12.45 5.24
N LEU A 187 7.93 -13.31 4.45
CA LEU A 187 8.62 -14.38 3.71
C LEU A 187 9.69 -13.81 2.76
N THR A 188 9.33 -12.75 2.03
CA THR A 188 10.25 -12.07 1.12
C THR A 188 11.40 -11.42 1.88
N LEU A 189 11.11 -10.78 3.01
CA LEU A 189 12.11 -10.13 3.85
C LEU A 189 13.10 -11.12 4.44
N TYR A 190 12.60 -12.23 5.02
CA TYR A 190 13.45 -13.31 5.54
C TYR A 190 14.37 -13.86 4.45
N SER A 191 13.83 -14.09 3.25
CA SER A 191 14.60 -14.58 2.10
C SER A 191 15.67 -13.59 1.66
N ALA A 192 15.31 -12.31 1.54
CA ALA A 192 16.22 -11.23 1.16
C ALA A 192 17.37 -11.07 2.15
N LEU A 193 17.08 -11.05 3.46
CA LEU A 193 18.07 -10.93 4.53
C LEU A 193 19.08 -12.09 4.53
N LYS A 194 18.59 -13.32 4.36
CA LYS A 194 19.43 -14.53 4.32
C LYS A 194 20.45 -14.48 3.18
N SER A 195 20.04 -14.02 2.01
CA SER A 195 20.92 -13.89 0.85
C SER A 195 21.82 -12.66 0.96
N TYR A 196 21.29 -11.53 1.45
CA TYR A 196 22.03 -10.28 1.64
C TYR A 196 23.26 -10.45 2.53
N LYS A 197 23.15 -11.24 3.61
CA LYS A 197 24.27 -11.56 4.51
C LYS A 197 25.42 -12.30 3.83
N LYS A 198 25.16 -13.01 2.72
CA LYS A 198 26.15 -13.80 1.99
C LYS A 198 26.75 -12.99 0.85
N ASP A 199 25.88 -12.40 0.03
CA ASP A 199 26.26 -11.57 -1.10
C ASP A 199 25.13 -10.59 -1.40
N GLN A 200 25.39 -9.31 -1.11
CA GLN A 200 24.38 -8.24 -1.11
C GLN A 200 23.76 -8.00 -2.49
N LYS A 201 24.43 -8.35 -3.58
CA LYS A 201 23.98 -8.01 -4.95
C LYS A 201 23.68 -9.24 -5.81
N ASN A 202 23.78 -10.44 -5.25
CA ASN A 202 23.59 -11.67 -6.02
C ASN A 202 22.11 -11.98 -6.20
N ILE A 203 21.56 -11.50 -7.31
CA ILE A 203 20.15 -11.69 -7.68
C ILE A 203 19.80 -13.18 -7.72
N ASP A 204 20.63 -14.02 -8.32
CA ASP A 204 20.37 -15.47 -8.43
C ASP A 204 20.27 -16.14 -7.07
N LEU A 205 21.13 -15.76 -6.12
CA LEU A 205 21.07 -16.24 -4.75
C LEU A 205 19.77 -15.82 -4.06
N ILE A 206 19.36 -14.56 -4.21
CA ILE A 206 18.10 -14.03 -3.64
C ILE A 206 16.90 -14.77 -4.24
N MET A 207 16.87 -14.94 -5.56
CA MET A 207 15.80 -15.63 -6.28
C MET A 207 15.73 -17.10 -5.86
N GLY A 208 16.87 -17.74 -5.70
CA GLY A 208 16.99 -19.13 -5.26
C GLY A 208 16.53 -19.34 -3.82
N ASP A 209 16.94 -18.48 -2.88
CA ASP A 209 16.50 -18.55 -1.48
C ASP A 209 15.00 -18.22 -1.35
N PHE A 210 14.50 -17.22 -2.08
CA PHE A 210 13.07 -16.89 -2.11
C PHE A 210 12.23 -18.06 -2.64
N SER A 211 12.60 -18.64 -3.79
CA SER A 211 11.88 -19.78 -4.38
C SER A 211 11.82 -20.98 -3.43
N LYS A 212 12.94 -21.29 -2.76
CA LYS A 212 13.00 -22.38 -1.76
C LYS A 212 12.09 -22.11 -0.57
N ASN A 213 12.14 -20.91 0.00
CA ASN A 213 11.33 -20.55 1.15
C ASN A 213 9.84 -20.51 0.79
N LEU A 214 9.50 -20.04 -0.42
CA LEU A 214 8.14 -20.04 -0.93
C LEU A 214 7.58 -21.46 -1.15
N ALA A 215 8.38 -22.36 -1.71
CA ALA A 215 8.03 -23.77 -1.83
C ALA A 215 7.76 -24.42 -0.46
N ILE A 216 8.60 -24.12 0.53
CA ILE A 216 8.44 -24.62 1.90
C ILE A 216 7.15 -24.07 2.52
N HIS A 217 6.93 -22.76 2.40
CA HIS A 217 5.73 -22.10 2.90
C HIS A 217 4.47 -22.73 2.33
N TRP A 218 4.46 -22.94 1.01
CA TRP A 218 3.37 -23.62 0.33
C TRP A 218 3.14 -25.04 0.82
N TYR A 219 4.20 -25.84 0.97
CA TYR A 219 4.02 -27.22 1.40
C TYR A 219 3.55 -27.34 2.85
N LEU A 220 4.23 -26.65 3.77
CA LEU A 220 3.98 -26.80 5.21
C LEU A 220 2.73 -26.08 5.68
N ASN A 221 2.52 -24.85 5.20
CA ASN A 221 1.47 -23.99 5.73
C ASN A 221 0.21 -24.05 4.85
N LEU A 222 0.36 -24.12 3.51
CA LEU A 222 -0.78 -24.05 2.58
C LEU A 222 -1.34 -25.43 2.19
N LYS A 223 -0.50 -26.38 1.79
CA LYS A 223 -0.98 -27.68 1.28
C LYS A 223 -1.46 -28.61 2.40
N LEU A 224 -0.67 -28.74 3.46
CA LEU A 224 -0.95 -29.71 4.54
C LEU A 224 -2.11 -29.28 5.46
N SER A 225 -2.47 -28.00 5.49
CA SER A 225 -3.58 -27.50 6.31
C SER A 225 -4.96 -27.89 5.79
N GLY A 226 -5.07 -28.37 4.54
CA GLY A 226 -6.23 -29.10 4.01
C GLY A 226 -7.52 -28.30 3.79
N LYS A 227 -7.50 -26.96 3.86
CA LYS A 227 -8.70 -26.11 3.73
C LYS A 227 -8.83 -25.48 2.35
N TYR A 228 -9.19 -26.27 1.35
CA TYR A 228 -9.60 -25.75 0.04
C TYR A 228 -11.10 -25.39 0.05
N GLY A 229 -11.44 -24.14 -0.28
CA GLY A 229 -12.81 -23.70 -0.52
C GLY A 229 -13.26 -23.92 -1.97
N GLU A 230 -14.56 -24.14 -2.19
CA GLU A 230 -15.16 -24.36 -3.52
C GLU A 230 -15.14 -23.10 -4.42
N ASP A 231 -14.97 -21.90 -3.86
CA ASP A 231 -14.99 -20.61 -4.59
C ASP A 231 -13.60 -20.14 -5.07
N GLY A 232 -12.54 -20.94 -4.85
CA GLY A 232 -11.18 -20.56 -5.22
C GLY A 232 -10.44 -19.64 -4.24
N LEU A 233 -11.05 -19.33 -3.09
CA LEU A 233 -10.42 -18.71 -1.92
C LEU A 233 -10.03 -19.79 -0.89
N TYR A 234 -8.83 -19.67 -0.31
CA TYR A 234 -8.37 -20.57 0.76
C TYR A 234 -9.00 -20.17 2.09
N TYR A 235 -10.23 -20.61 2.34
CA TYR A 235 -10.95 -20.30 3.58
C TYR A 235 -10.20 -20.87 4.79
N GLY A 236 -9.55 -19.99 5.55
CA GLY A 236 -8.71 -20.32 6.70
C GLY A 236 -7.23 -19.95 6.58
N MET A 237 -6.80 -19.34 5.46
CA MET A 237 -5.46 -18.77 5.33
C MET A 237 -5.53 -17.40 4.71
N ARG A 238 -5.33 -16.38 5.54
CA ARG A 238 -4.83 -15.03 5.26
C ARG A 238 -5.24 -14.28 3.97
N GLY A 239 -6.03 -14.78 3.02
CA GLY A 239 -6.38 -14.06 1.78
C GLY A 239 -5.76 -14.59 0.48
N TYR A 240 -4.90 -15.63 0.53
CA TYR A 240 -4.16 -16.08 -0.66
C TYR A 240 -5.02 -16.32 -1.91
N GLY A 241 -4.75 -15.54 -2.95
CA GLY A 241 -5.39 -15.68 -4.26
C GLY A 241 -5.02 -16.98 -5.00
N LYS A 242 -5.98 -17.55 -5.74
CA LYS A 242 -5.81 -18.79 -6.52
C LYS A 242 -4.56 -18.82 -7.40
N LYS A 243 -4.27 -17.73 -8.13
CA LYS A 243 -3.12 -17.66 -9.04
C LYS A 243 -1.79 -17.73 -8.30
N SER A 244 -1.72 -17.12 -7.11
CA SER A 244 -0.56 -17.20 -6.23
C SER A 244 -0.31 -18.64 -5.78
N LEU A 245 -1.35 -19.33 -5.28
CA LEU A 245 -1.27 -20.73 -4.86
C LEU A 245 -0.82 -21.67 -5.98
N GLU A 246 -1.31 -21.45 -7.20
CA GLU A 246 -0.88 -22.21 -8.37
C GLU A 246 0.60 -21.96 -8.69
N SER A 247 1.05 -20.71 -8.71
CA SER A 247 2.47 -20.38 -8.93
C SER A 247 3.37 -20.97 -7.83
N PHE A 248 2.92 -21.00 -6.58
CA PHE A 248 3.69 -21.60 -5.48
C PHE A 248 3.79 -23.13 -5.63
N SER A 249 2.72 -23.77 -6.08
CA SER A 249 2.72 -25.18 -6.45
C SER A 249 3.72 -25.49 -7.57
N ASP A 250 3.77 -24.65 -8.61
CA ASP A 250 4.73 -24.81 -9.71
C ASP A 250 6.17 -24.72 -9.17
N ILE A 251 6.47 -23.72 -8.34
CA ILE A 251 7.79 -23.54 -7.72
C ILE A 251 8.17 -24.72 -6.84
N TYR A 252 7.24 -25.25 -6.03
CA TYR A 252 7.47 -26.46 -5.23
C TYR A 252 7.83 -27.68 -6.10
N HIS A 253 7.26 -27.76 -7.30
CA HIS A 253 7.57 -28.80 -8.28
C HIS A 253 8.77 -28.45 -9.20
N ASN A 254 9.59 -27.47 -8.81
CA ASN A 254 10.76 -26.99 -9.55
C ASN A 254 10.41 -26.50 -10.97
N LYS A 255 9.24 -25.87 -11.13
CA LYS A 255 8.80 -25.23 -12.36
C LYS A 255 8.68 -23.72 -12.11
N LEU A 256 9.16 -22.92 -13.06
CA LEU A 256 8.79 -21.50 -13.08
C LEU A 256 7.34 -21.39 -13.54
N SER A 257 6.60 -20.44 -12.98
CA SER A 257 5.25 -20.17 -13.44
C SER A 257 5.30 -19.61 -14.86
N ASP A 258 4.66 -20.27 -15.82
CA ASP A 258 4.48 -19.74 -17.19
C ASP A 258 3.29 -18.78 -17.29
N LYS A 259 2.60 -18.53 -16.17
CA LYS A 259 1.38 -17.72 -16.14
C LYS A 259 1.71 -16.24 -16.17
N SER A 260 1.08 -15.54 -17.09
CA SER A 260 1.04 -14.08 -17.11
C SER A 260 -0.33 -13.60 -16.67
N ASN A 261 -0.37 -12.70 -15.70
CA ASN A 261 -1.57 -11.98 -15.30
C ASN A 261 -1.18 -10.65 -14.67
N LEU A 262 -2.14 -9.73 -14.54
CA LEU A 262 -1.85 -8.41 -13.97
C LEU A 262 -2.02 -8.36 -12.45
N ASN A 263 -2.31 -9.46 -11.75
CA ASN A 263 -2.70 -9.42 -10.34
C ASN A 263 -1.57 -9.01 -9.37
N ASN A 264 -1.98 -8.53 -8.19
CA ASN A 264 -1.14 -8.01 -7.13
C ASN A 264 -0.19 -8.99 -6.43
N GLY A 265 -0.40 -10.31 -6.53
CA GLY A 265 0.27 -11.27 -5.64
C GLY A 265 1.80 -11.19 -5.58
N SER A 266 2.46 -10.63 -6.60
CA SER A 266 3.90 -10.33 -6.52
C SER A 266 4.24 -8.93 -6.03
N LEU A 267 3.40 -7.94 -6.32
CA LEU A 267 3.56 -6.53 -5.95
C LEU A 267 3.59 -6.35 -4.43
N ILE A 268 2.62 -6.95 -3.73
CA ILE A 268 2.34 -6.82 -2.29
C ILE A 268 3.53 -7.11 -1.36
N SER A 269 4.52 -7.85 -1.86
CA SER A 269 5.71 -8.24 -1.09
C SER A 269 7.03 -7.71 -1.66
N SER A 270 7.02 -7.09 -2.84
CA SER A 270 8.25 -6.66 -3.52
C SER A 270 8.81 -5.32 -3.02
N TRP A 271 7.98 -4.51 -2.36
CA TRP A 271 8.40 -3.24 -1.76
C TRP A 271 9.48 -3.44 -0.67
N ILE A 272 9.55 -4.63 -0.08
CA ILE A 272 10.54 -5.06 0.92
C ILE A 272 11.99 -4.87 0.45
N PHE A 273 12.27 -5.05 -0.84
CA PHE A 273 13.63 -4.83 -1.35
C PHE A 273 14.09 -3.38 -1.20
N GLY A 274 13.15 -2.42 -1.13
CA GLY A 274 13.47 -1.03 -0.83
C GLY A 274 13.91 -0.77 0.61
N LEU A 275 13.60 -1.68 1.55
CA LEU A 275 14.03 -1.56 2.95
C LEU A 275 15.51 -1.90 3.14
N MET A 276 16.08 -2.69 2.23
CA MET A 276 17.44 -3.20 2.34
C MET A 276 18.45 -2.07 2.08
N PRO A 277 19.57 -2.03 2.82
CA PRO A 277 20.61 -1.02 2.64
C PRO A 277 21.47 -1.33 1.41
N TYR A 278 20.84 -1.41 0.24
CA TYR A 278 21.53 -1.45 -1.04
C TYR A 278 22.19 -0.11 -1.33
N GLU A 279 23.15 -0.11 -2.26
CA GLU A 279 23.89 1.10 -2.64
C GLU A 279 22.98 2.17 -3.26
N ASN A 280 21.93 1.76 -3.96
CA ASN A 280 20.98 2.66 -4.59
C ASN A 280 19.64 1.95 -4.89
N TYR A 281 18.63 2.74 -5.25
CA TYR A 281 17.29 2.25 -5.55
C TYR A 281 17.23 1.34 -6.79
N GLN A 282 18.17 1.48 -7.74
CA GLN A 282 18.18 0.66 -8.96
C GLN A 282 18.43 -0.81 -8.64
N ILE A 283 19.32 -1.11 -7.69
CA ILE A 283 19.54 -2.49 -7.22
C ILE A 283 18.26 -3.06 -6.59
N ALA A 284 17.58 -2.28 -5.75
CA ALA A 284 16.31 -2.68 -5.15
C ALA A 284 15.25 -2.97 -6.24
N SER A 285 15.16 -2.11 -7.25
CA SER A 285 14.27 -2.26 -8.39
C SER A 285 14.55 -3.51 -9.22
N GLU A 286 15.81 -3.79 -9.55
CA GLU A 286 16.19 -4.96 -10.34
C GLU A 286 15.89 -6.26 -9.61
N ILE A 287 16.15 -6.33 -8.30
CA ILE A 287 15.84 -7.51 -7.49
C ILE A 287 14.31 -7.72 -7.42
N ALA A 288 13.54 -6.65 -7.16
CA ALA A 288 12.08 -6.70 -7.12
C ALA A 288 11.48 -7.14 -8.47
N PHE A 289 11.99 -6.61 -9.58
CA PHE A 289 11.57 -7.00 -10.93
C PHE A 289 11.80 -8.50 -11.17
N ASN A 290 13.00 -9.00 -10.90
CA ASN A 290 13.35 -10.41 -11.11
C ASN A 290 12.54 -11.33 -10.18
N LYS A 291 12.32 -10.93 -8.92
CA LYS A 291 11.47 -11.68 -7.99
C LYS A 291 10.07 -11.85 -8.55
N SER A 292 9.53 -10.81 -9.20
CA SER A 292 8.20 -10.91 -9.79
C SER A 292 8.09 -12.00 -10.84
N LEU A 293 9.12 -12.13 -11.68
CA LEU A 293 9.15 -13.08 -12.80
C LEU A 293 9.26 -14.56 -12.38
N ILE A 294 9.47 -14.83 -11.09
CA ILE A 294 9.40 -16.19 -10.51
C ILE A 294 7.94 -16.66 -10.45
N THR A 295 7.04 -15.78 -9.99
CA THR A 295 5.64 -16.13 -9.70
C THR A 295 4.66 -15.62 -10.75
N ASN A 296 5.07 -14.67 -11.61
CA ASN A 296 4.22 -14.06 -12.64
C ASN A 296 5.05 -13.53 -13.82
N LYS A 297 4.76 -13.95 -15.05
CA LYS A 297 5.49 -13.56 -16.27
C LYS A 297 5.11 -12.19 -16.86
N SER A 298 4.21 -11.44 -16.23
CA SER A 298 3.88 -10.08 -16.67
C SER A 298 5.00 -9.09 -16.36
N TYR A 299 5.48 -8.39 -17.39
CA TYR A 299 6.44 -7.30 -17.22
C TYR A 299 5.81 -6.05 -16.61
N GLU A 300 4.50 -5.86 -16.75
CA GLU A 300 3.74 -4.77 -16.12
C GLU A 300 3.70 -4.95 -14.59
N VAL A 301 3.44 -6.17 -14.13
CA VAL A 301 3.52 -6.51 -12.70
C VAL A 301 4.96 -6.38 -12.18
N ALA A 302 5.93 -6.91 -12.93
CA ALA A 302 7.34 -6.80 -12.54
C ALA A 302 7.82 -5.34 -12.48
N THR A 303 7.36 -4.49 -13.40
CA THR A 303 7.63 -3.05 -13.41
C THR A 303 7.02 -2.38 -12.17
N SER A 304 5.76 -2.71 -11.84
CA SER A 304 5.11 -2.21 -10.63
C SER A 304 5.89 -2.59 -9.36
N CYS A 305 6.41 -3.83 -9.29
CA CYS A 305 7.28 -4.28 -8.20
C CYS A 305 8.57 -3.45 -8.10
N ALA A 306 9.23 -3.20 -9.24
CA ALA A 306 10.46 -2.43 -9.33
C ALA A 306 10.27 -0.98 -8.86
N VAL A 307 9.13 -0.38 -9.25
CA VAL A 307 8.72 0.97 -8.88
C VAL A 307 8.49 1.08 -7.37
N MET A 308 7.75 0.16 -6.77
CA MET A 308 7.48 0.19 -5.33
C MET A 308 8.75 0.00 -4.49
N ALA A 309 9.64 -0.91 -4.90
CA ALA A 309 10.93 -1.06 -4.24
C ALA A 309 11.79 0.23 -4.32
N ALA A 310 11.79 0.90 -5.49
CA ALA A 310 12.48 2.19 -5.63
C ALA A 310 11.90 3.25 -4.70
N ALA A 311 10.57 3.39 -4.68
CA ALA A 311 9.88 4.39 -3.89
C ALA A 311 10.23 4.30 -2.41
N ILE A 312 10.21 3.09 -1.86
CA ILE A 312 10.58 2.81 -0.46
C ILE A 312 12.06 3.12 -0.23
N HIS A 313 12.95 2.69 -1.12
CA HIS A 313 14.38 2.94 -0.97
C HIS A 313 14.69 4.44 -0.95
N ILE A 314 14.17 5.18 -1.92
CA ILE A 314 14.34 6.64 -2.03
C ILE A 314 13.77 7.31 -0.78
N ALA A 315 12.56 6.94 -0.36
CA ALA A 315 11.94 7.50 0.84
C ALA A 315 12.78 7.29 2.10
N ILE A 316 13.50 6.17 2.22
CA ILE A 316 14.32 5.83 3.40
C ILE A 316 15.72 6.44 3.33
N TYR A 317 16.43 6.22 2.23
CA TYR A 317 17.87 6.42 2.13
C TYR A 317 18.26 7.73 1.44
N ASP A 318 17.49 8.21 0.47
CA ASP A 318 17.88 9.33 -0.39
C ASP A 318 17.45 10.71 0.15
N MET A 319 16.73 10.73 1.28
CA MET A 319 16.26 11.94 1.96
C MET A 319 15.55 12.94 1.02
N PRO A 320 14.49 12.52 0.30
CA PRO A 320 13.80 13.35 -0.68
C PRO A 320 13.20 14.60 -0.03
N ARG A 321 13.18 15.70 -0.78
CA ARG A 321 12.66 17.00 -0.31
C ARG A 321 11.15 17.03 -0.25
N SER A 322 10.49 16.22 -1.07
CA SER A 322 9.03 16.18 -1.18
C SER A 322 8.53 14.80 -1.59
N LYS A 323 7.23 14.55 -1.40
CA LYS A 323 6.55 13.36 -1.92
C LYS A 323 6.55 13.32 -3.46
N ILE A 324 6.46 14.49 -4.10
CA ILE A 324 6.47 14.64 -5.56
C ILE A 324 7.78 14.10 -6.15
N GLU A 325 8.92 14.37 -5.50
CA GLU A 325 10.22 13.88 -5.93
C GLU A 325 10.29 12.34 -5.96
N ILE A 326 9.70 11.67 -4.97
CA ILE A 326 9.61 10.21 -4.95
C ILE A 326 8.78 9.71 -6.13
N VAL A 327 7.61 10.31 -6.35
CA VAL A 327 6.70 9.90 -7.44
C VAL A 327 7.28 10.18 -8.82
N ASP A 328 8.03 11.27 -8.99
CA ASP A 328 8.77 11.52 -10.24
C ASP A 328 9.79 10.42 -10.51
N LYS A 329 10.51 9.96 -9.49
CA LYS A 329 11.40 8.80 -9.63
C LYS A 329 10.67 7.48 -9.86
N MET A 330 9.51 7.28 -9.27
CA MET A 330 8.65 6.13 -9.59
C MET A 330 8.30 6.09 -11.09
N ILE A 331 7.93 7.23 -11.67
CA ILE A 331 7.61 7.34 -13.11
C ILE A 331 8.86 7.09 -13.97
N GLU A 332 10.01 7.64 -13.60
CA GLU A 332 11.27 7.40 -14.30
C GLU A 332 11.67 5.91 -14.29
N VAL A 333 11.55 5.23 -13.14
CA VAL A 333 11.82 3.80 -13.01
C VAL A 333 10.83 3.00 -13.86
N ALA A 334 9.54 3.33 -13.83
CA ALA A 334 8.55 2.65 -14.66
C ALA A 334 8.92 2.74 -16.15
N LEU A 335 9.24 3.94 -16.65
CA LEU A 335 9.66 4.16 -18.03
C LEU A 335 10.94 3.39 -18.39
N LEU A 336 11.92 3.35 -17.48
CA LEU A 336 13.16 2.61 -17.69
C LEU A 336 12.91 1.12 -17.91
N PHE A 337 12.11 0.50 -17.05
CA PHE A 337 11.80 -0.94 -17.15
C PHE A 337 10.87 -1.26 -18.31
N GLU A 338 9.87 -0.42 -18.59
CA GLU A 338 9.00 -0.56 -19.75
C GLU A 338 9.82 -0.50 -21.05
N ASN A 339 10.70 0.49 -21.22
CA ASN A 339 11.55 0.59 -22.40
C ASN A 339 12.53 -0.58 -22.55
N LYS A 340 12.96 -1.19 -21.43
CA LYS A 340 13.93 -2.29 -21.43
C LYS A 340 13.28 -3.64 -21.73
N TYR A 341 12.05 -3.88 -21.26
CA TYR A 341 11.45 -5.20 -21.26
C TYR A 341 10.10 -5.30 -21.98
N SER A 342 9.39 -4.19 -22.20
CA SER A 342 8.11 -4.18 -22.91
C SER A 342 8.24 -3.52 -24.28
N ASN A 343 7.87 -4.26 -25.33
CA ASN A 343 7.73 -3.71 -26.69
C ASN A 343 6.33 -3.10 -26.93
N GLN A 344 5.49 -3.02 -25.88
CA GLN A 344 4.11 -2.54 -25.94
C GLN A 344 4.00 -1.10 -25.41
N ASN A 345 2.81 -0.50 -25.55
CA ASN A 345 2.53 0.81 -24.99
C ASN A 345 2.81 0.84 -23.48
N PRO A 346 3.47 1.90 -22.97
CA PRO A 346 3.78 2.02 -21.55
C PRO A 346 2.50 2.04 -20.72
N LEU A 347 2.39 1.12 -19.76
CA LEU A 347 1.19 0.91 -18.95
C LEU A 347 1.38 1.51 -17.57
N THR A 348 2.30 0.95 -16.78
CA THR A 348 2.60 1.36 -15.41
C THR A 348 2.98 2.83 -15.35
N SER A 349 3.86 3.32 -16.22
CA SER A 349 4.25 4.73 -16.18
C SER A 349 3.09 5.68 -16.54
N THR A 350 2.18 5.25 -17.41
CA THR A 350 0.97 6.00 -17.77
C THR A 350 0.03 6.11 -16.57
N TYR A 351 -0.24 4.99 -15.91
CA TYR A 351 -1.04 4.91 -14.69
C TYR A 351 -0.48 5.81 -13.56
N LEU A 352 0.84 5.81 -13.38
CA LEU A 352 1.50 6.66 -12.39
C LEU A 352 1.40 8.15 -12.70
N LYS A 353 1.58 8.55 -13.97
CA LYS A 353 1.43 9.95 -14.41
C LYS A 353 0.01 10.44 -14.17
N TYR A 354 -0.98 9.62 -14.52
CA TYR A 354 -2.37 9.90 -14.27
C TYR A 354 -2.63 10.09 -12.77
N ALA A 355 -2.23 9.12 -11.94
CA ALA A 355 -2.41 9.18 -10.49
C ALA A 355 -1.77 10.42 -9.85
N LYS A 356 -0.54 10.75 -10.29
CA LYS A 356 0.17 11.93 -9.83
C LYS A 356 -0.64 13.19 -10.07
N LEU A 357 -1.10 13.37 -11.31
CA LEU A 357 -1.83 14.57 -11.69
C LEU A 357 -3.20 14.63 -11.01
N ALA A 358 -3.96 13.52 -11.01
CA ALA A 358 -5.25 13.44 -10.31
C ALA A 358 -5.13 13.80 -8.82
N ALA A 359 -4.07 13.34 -8.14
CA ALA A 359 -3.82 13.67 -6.74
C ALA A 359 -3.46 15.14 -6.52
N LEU A 360 -2.74 15.77 -7.45
CA LEU A 360 -2.32 17.17 -7.36
C LEU A 360 -3.44 18.15 -7.72
N GLU A 361 -4.30 17.77 -8.67
CA GLU A 361 -5.47 18.53 -9.11
C GLU A 361 -6.71 18.23 -8.25
N ASP A 362 -6.61 17.28 -7.32
CA ASP A 362 -7.69 16.83 -6.43
C ASP A 362 -8.92 16.33 -7.22
N ILE A 363 -8.69 15.82 -8.44
CA ILE A 363 -9.72 15.22 -9.29
C ILE A 363 -10.09 13.89 -8.67
N ASN A 364 -11.36 13.69 -8.37
CA ASN A 364 -11.91 12.39 -7.98
C ASN A 364 -11.79 11.44 -9.19
N PRO A 365 -10.81 10.51 -9.19
CA PRO A 365 -10.61 9.71 -10.36
C PRO A 365 -11.54 8.50 -10.26
N VAL A 366 -12.41 8.38 -11.25
CA VAL A 366 -13.23 7.17 -11.49
C VAL A 366 -12.38 5.89 -11.39
N LEU A 367 -11.09 5.99 -11.76
CA LEU A 367 -10.10 4.93 -11.65
C LEU A 367 -9.76 4.46 -10.22
N PHE A 368 -10.00 5.23 -9.15
CA PHE A 368 -9.77 4.79 -7.76
C PHE A 368 -11.04 4.34 -7.01
N TYR A 369 -12.24 4.48 -7.62
CA TYR A 369 -13.51 4.12 -6.96
C TYR A 369 -14.41 3.13 -7.73
N ASN A 370 -13.94 2.58 -8.84
CA ASN A 370 -14.54 1.45 -9.54
C ASN A 370 -14.43 0.11 -8.75
N SER A 371 -15.41 -0.77 -8.93
CA SER A 371 -15.64 -1.98 -8.13
C SER A 371 -14.62 -3.12 -8.26
N ASN A 372 -13.51 -2.90 -9.00
CA ASN A 372 -12.47 -3.90 -9.30
C ASN A 372 -11.06 -3.31 -9.19
N ILE A 373 -10.90 -2.23 -8.44
CA ILE A 373 -9.60 -1.56 -8.32
C ILE A 373 -8.71 -2.32 -7.37
N GLY A 374 -7.42 -2.19 -7.63
CA GLY A 374 -6.39 -2.80 -6.83
C GLY A 374 -6.20 -4.27 -7.22
N TYR A 375 -7.09 -4.94 -7.93
CA TYR A 375 -6.78 -6.33 -8.32
C TYR A 375 -5.68 -6.43 -9.37
N TYR A 376 -5.27 -5.33 -10.03
CA TYR A 376 -4.16 -5.29 -10.98
C TYR A 376 -3.02 -4.37 -10.52
N ALA A 377 -1.79 -4.86 -10.59
CA ALA A 377 -0.61 -4.22 -10.04
C ALA A 377 -0.36 -2.78 -10.54
N PRO A 378 -0.51 -2.45 -11.85
CA PRO A 378 -0.36 -1.06 -12.29
C PRO A 378 -1.38 -0.10 -11.67
N GLU A 379 -2.61 -0.56 -11.44
CA GLU A 379 -3.67 0.25 -10.81
C GLU A 379 -3.46 0.39 -9.32
N THR A 380 -3.07 -0.69 -8.64
CA THR A 380 -2.71 -0.65 -7.22
C THR A 380 -1.58 0.35 -6.99
N THR A 381 -0.55 0.31 -7.84
CA THR A 381 0.58 1.24 -7.75
C THR A 381 0.12 2.69 -8.00
N ALA A 382 -0.82 2.90 -8.92
CA ALA A 382 -1.44 4.21 -9.16
C ALA A 382 -2.26 4.69 -7.94
N ALA A 383 -3.08 3.82 -7.34
CA ALA A 383 -3.87 4.12 -6.15
C ALA A 383 -2.98 4.49 -4.95
N VAL A 384 -1.85 3.78 -4.80
CA VAL A 384 -0.82 4.10 -3.82
C VAL A 384 -0.26 5.50 -4.05
N VAL A 385 0.12 5.85 -5.29
CA VAL A 385 0.61 7.21 -5.61
C VAL A 385 -0.43 8.27 -5.31
N PHE A 386 -1.70 7.98 -5.61
CA PHE A 386 -2.79 8.92 -5.35
C PHE A 386 -2.96 9.18 -3.85
N CYS A 387 -3.13 8.13 -3.06
CA CYS A 387 -3.23 8.23 -1.59
C CYS A 387 -1.98 8.87 -0.99
N PHE A 388 -0.79 8.53 -1.51
CA PHE A 388 0.47 9.08 -1.03
C PHE A 388 0.56 10.57 -1.30
N LEU A 389 0.18 11.08 -2.48
CA LEU A 389 0.32 12.49 -2.84
C LEU A 389 -0.81 13.36 -2.29
N ARG A 390 -2.06 12.87 -2.30
CA ARG A 390 -3.24 13.67 -1.95
C ARG A 390 -3.23 14.18 -0.51
N HIS A 391 -2.65 13.43 0.42
CA HIS A 391 -2.75 13.71 1.86
C HIS A 391 -1.45 14.21 2.49
N GLU A 392 -1.47 15.29 3.26
CA GLU A 392 -0.28 15.77 3.98
C GLU A 392 0.06 14.85 5.18
N TYR A 393 -0.93 14.14 5.73
CA TYR A 393 -0.77 13.33 6.93
C TYR A 393 -0.99 11.83 6.68
N PHE A 394 -0.27 11.03 7.47
CA PHE A 394 -0.40 9.57 7.46
C PHE A 394 -1.85 9.12 7.66
N LEU A 395 -2.52 9.66 8.67
CA LEU A 395 -3.82 9.13 9.08
C LEU A 395 -4.91 9.38 8.03
N THR A 396 -4.91 10.53 7.36
CA THR A 396 -5.86 10.79 6.26
C THR A 396 -5.58 9.88 5.06
N SER A 397 -4.30 9.70 4.71
CA SER A 397 -3.88 8.76 3.65
C SER A 397 -4.24 7.30 3.97
N LEU A 398 -4.02 6.87 5.21
CA LEU A 398 -4.41 5.54 5.67
C LEU A 398 -5.92 5.39 5.47
N ILE A 399 -6.74 6.25 6.09
CA ILE A 399 -8.21 6.18 6.00
C ILE A 399 -8.69 6.17 4.55
N GLU A 400 -8.12 6.96 3.65
CA GLU A 400 -8.52 6.90 2.23
C GLU A 400 -8.11 5.58 1.58
N SER A 401 -6.87 5.13 1.79
CA SER A 401 -6.36 3.88 1.20
C SER A 401 -7.11 2.62 1.62
N ILE A 402 -7.54 2.52 2.89
CA ILE A 402 -8.35 1.39 3.33
C ILE A 402 -9.74 1.42 2.70
N HIS A 403 -10.34 2.59 2.49
CA HIS A 403 -11.71 2.69 1.95
C HIS A 403 -11.77 2.81 0.41
N ILE A 404 -10.72 2.38 -0.29
CA ILE A 404 -10.77 2.17 -1.74
C ILE A 404 -11.51 0.85 -2.02
N PRO A 405 -12.57 0.83 -2.85
CA PRO A 405 -13.27 -0.40 -3.21
C PRO A 405 -12.39 -1.43 -3.93
N GLY A 406 -12.66 -2.71 -3.69
CA GLY A 406 -11.91 -3.83 -4.29
C GLY A 406 -10.82 -4.40 -3.38
N ASP A 407 -9.59 -4.44 -3.89
CA ASP A 407 -8.39 -5.01 -3.25
C ASP A 407 -7.76 -4.00 -2.26
N SER A 408 -8.53 -3.70 -1.21
CA SER A 408 -8.26 -2.61 -0.27
C SER A 408 -7.10 -2.89 0.68
N ASP A 409 -6.87 -4.14 1.07
CA ASP A 409 -5.72 -4.54 1.88
C ASP A 409 -4.41 -4.32 1.12
N SER A 410 -4.34 -4.69 -0.16
CA SER A 410 -3.17 -4.42 -1.00
C SER A 410 -2.84 -2.94 -1.15
N VAL A 411 -3.85 -2.12 -1.44
CA VAL A 411 -3.66 -0.68 -1.59
C VAL A 411 -3.25 -0.06 -0.26
N ALA A 412 -3.90 -0.44 0.84
CA ALA A 412 -3.60 0.07 2.17
C ALA A 412 -2.24 -0.37 2.69
N ASN A 413 -1.82 -1.62 2.45
CA ASN A 413 -0.49 -2.14 2.79
C ASN A 413 0.60 -1.28 2.14
N LEU A 414 0.56 -1.15 0.82
CA LEU A 414 1.59 -0.47 0.04
C LEU A 414 1.59 1.04 0.27
N SER A 415 0.41 1.66 0.41
CA SER A 415 0.28 3.09 0.72
C SER A 415 0.87 3.39 2.10
N SER A 416 0.54 2.55 3.08
CA SER A 416 1.01 2.71 4.45
C SER A 416 2.51 2.43 4.57
N ALA A 417 3.05 1.46 3.82
CA ALA A 417 4.48 1.21 3.72
C ALA A 417 5.23 2.47 3.23
N LEU A 418 4.74 3.08 2.14
CA LEU A 418 5.38 4.27 1.55
C LEU A 418 5.25 5.51 2.44
N MET A 419 4.07 5.72 3.03
CA MET A 419 3.88 6.80 4.01
C MET A 419 4.78 6.60 5.24
N GLY A 420 4.92 5.36 5.73
CA GLY A 420 5.81 5.02 6.85
C GLY A 420 7.28 5.29 6.52
N ALA A 421 7.72 4.87 5.34
CA ALA A 421 9.05 5.15 4.82
C ALA A 421 9.32 6.67 4.72
N TYR A 422 8.33 7.46 4.31
CA TYR A 422 8.48 8.91 4.17
C TYR A 422 8.45 9.65 5.51
N PHE A 423 7.41 9.41 6.32
CA PHE A 423 7.12 10.17 7.56
C PHE A 423 7.83 9.63 8.81
N GLY A 424 8.18 8.34 8.84
CA GLY A 424 8.75 7.64 9.99
C GLY A 424 7.79 7.41 11.16
N ILE A 425 8.28 6.73 12.20
CA ILE A 425 7.44 6.10 13.23
C ILE A 425 6.70 7.08 14.15
N LYS A 426 7.16 8.33 14.18
CA LYS A 426 6.63 9.38 15.06
C LYS A 426 5.30 9.95 14.58
N SER A 427 4.90 9.62 13.36
CA SER A 427 3.71 10.16 12.70
C SER A 427 2.50 9.23 12.83
N PHE A 428 2.58 8.25 13.73
CA PHE A 428 1.74 7.07 13.74
C PHE A 428 0.99 6.90 15.08
N PRO A 429 -0.32 6.56 15.05
CA PRO A 429 -1.09 6.24 16.25
C PRO A 429 -0.67 4.87 16.81
N LYS A 430 0.25 4.86 17.79
CA LYS A 430 0.80 3.63 18.38
C LYS A 430 -0.27 2.69 18.92
N GLU A 431 -1.38 3.24 19.38
CA GLU A 431 -2.53 2.51 19.90
C GLU A 431 -3.11 1.51 18.88
N TYR A 432 -2.91 1.70 17.57
CA TYR A 432 -3.43 0.78 16.56
C TYR A 432 -2.75 -0.59 16.64
N GLN A 433 -1.47 -0.64 17.03
CA GLN A 433 -0.73 -1.88 17.22
C GLN A 433 -1.33 -2.74 18.34
N ASP A 434 -2.00 -2.13 19.32
CA ASP A 434 -2.64 -2.84 20.41
C ASP A 434 -3.90 -3.60 19.95
N PHE A 435 -4.41 -3.38 18.75
CA PHE A 435 -5.59 -4.07 18.24
C PHE A 435 -5.29 -5.10 17.15
N ILE A 436 -4.07 -5.08 16.61
CA ILE A 436 -3.67 -5.88 15.46
C ILE A 436 -2.79 -7.04 15.93
N GLU A 437 -2.90 -8.17 15.24
CA GLU A 437 -2.05 -9.33 15.46
C GLU A 437 -0.59 -9.03 15.13
N VAL A 438 0.33 -9.47 15.99
CA VAL A 438 1.77 -9.40 15.71
C VAL A 438 2.17 -10.58 14.82
N PRO A 439 2.73 -10.35 13.62
CA PRO A 439 3.06 -11.43 12.72
C PRO A 439 4.23 -12.31 13.21
N SER A 440 4.05 -13.61 13.05
CA SER A 440 5.11 -14.61 13.21
C SER A 440 4.90 -15.74 12.21
N MET A 441 5.99 -16.24 11.63
CA MET A 441 5.96 -17.31 10.65
C MET A 441 6.91 -18.44 11.05
N THR A 442 6.51 -19.66 10.69
CA THR A 442 7.34 -20.85 10.82
C THR A 442 7.77 -21.32 9.44
N LEU A 443 9.07 -21.43 9.22
CA LEU A 443 9.64 -22.09 8.05
C LEU A 443 10.60 -23.20 8.52
N ARG A 444 10.22 -24.46 8.27
CA ARG A 444 10.93 -25.63 8.82
C ARG A 444 10.97 -25.59 10.34
N ASP A 445 12.17 -25.61 10.93
CA ASP A 445 12.43 -25.58 12.37
C ASP A 445 12.65 -24.14 12.89
N ASP A 446 12.66 -23.14 12.00
CA ASP A 446 12.87 -21.73 12.36
C ASP A 446 11.52 -21.02 12.51
N ILE A 447 11.33 -20.36 13.65
CA ILE A 447 10.26 -19.38 13.86
C ILE A 447 10.90 -18.00 13.80
N PHE A 448 10.40 -17.14 12.91
CA PHE A 448 10.80 -15.73 12.85
C PHE A 448 9.58 -14.82 12.98
N GLY A 449 9.77 -13.75 13.76
CA GLY A 449 8.79 -12.70 13.93
C GLY A 449 9.15 -11.46 13.13
N MET A 450 8.16 -10.61 12.89
CA MET A 450 8.37 -9.29 12.29
C MET A 450 9.46 -8.49 13.03
N ASN A 451 9.42 -8.46 14.37
CA ASN A 451 10.40 -7.74 15.19
C ASN A 451 11.84 -8.26 15.02
N SER A 452 12.04 -9.58 14.95
CA SER A 452 13.38 -10.14 14.74
C SER A 452 13.94 -9.81 13.35
N LEU A 453 13.09 -9.79 12.32
CA LEU A 453 13.51 -9.40 10.98
C LEU A 453 13.86 -7.91 10.92
N ILE A 454 13.07 -7.05 11.58
CA ILE A 454 13.38 -5.63 11.73
C ILE A 454 14.77 -5.47 12.35
N ASP A 455 15.01 -6.08 13.52
CA ASP A 455 16.31 -5.98 14.21
C ASP A 455 17.46 -6.47 13.33
N GLU A 456 17.23 -7.51 12.51
CA GLU A 456 18.21 -8.01 11.56
C GLU A 456 18.52 -7.03 10.42
N ILE A 457 17.52 -6.37 9.81
CA ILE A 457 17.78 -5.31 8.82
C ILE A 457 18.61 -4.21 9.47
N LEU A 458 18.21 -3.77 10.67
CA LEU A 458 18.86 -2.66 11.36
C LEU A 458 20.33 -2.94 11.70
N ALA A 459 20.65 -4.18 12.06
CA ALA A 459 22.02 -4.61 12.28
C ALA A 459 22.91 -4.54 11.02
N ASN A 460 22.31 -4.57 9.82
CA ASN A 460 23.03 -4.47 8.55
C ASN A 460 23.18 -3.03 8.02
N ILE A 461 22.49 -2.04 8.59
CA ILE A 461 22.66 -0.62 8.19
C ILE A 461 24.02 -0.06 8.61
N HIS A 462 24.63 -0.64 9.65
CA HIS A 462 25.89 -0.18 10.23
C HIS A 462 27.12 -0.94 9.70
N ARG A 463 26.93 -1.88 8.77
CA ARG A 463 27.99 -2.64 8.11
C ARG A 463 28.22 -2.06 6.73
#